data_AF-A0A7W6G5S5-F1
#
_entry.id   AF-A0A7W6G5S5-F1
#
_cell.length_a   1.000
_cell.length_b   1.000
_cell.length_c   1.000
_cell.angle_alpha   90.00
_cell.angle_beta   90.00
_cell.angle_gamma   90.00
#
_symmetry.space_group_name_H-M   'P 1'
#
loop_
_entity.id
_entity.type
_entity.pdbx_description
1 polymer ?
#
loop_
_entity_poly.entity_id
_entity_poly.type
_entity_poly.pdbx_seq_one_letter_code
_entity_poly.pdbx_strand_id
1 'polypeptide(L)'
;MGNDAAPGGRWLPALMVGWALVVAGLWLAAPPAHPEITVFYRKLQDQWLLLAMLWAWAGAGLAVWRGPIAKPWRIGARGVWALAGLAALAAAAGHYLVLSGYDLSRDEQMVSFDAAIYRAGRLAWPVPVEWRGDIPALNTLFMMPLARPAAWVSTYLPGNAMLEALLGPIKTPLLMAVSVLALWRVGRRLLGPDQDALAVMMALFLLSGQVLFSAMSRFAMPSHLAFNLVWLWLFLRDTRRCDLAALAVGFAATGLHQPLFHPMFVAPWLALLLWERRWGRLALFVGGYLAAGLFWLWWPHLTLDAVRGPDSVLVEAGSDYVSRLMETLAQNSDNGTLMAANLLRMVAWTHPALWVLAAIGTWAGRRDGRVLALLGGAVIVVAVMGLILPYQGHGFGYRYLHPMLGNVALLGAMGWQSLGMAWRDRLRGGLVALSALTLLVLIPMQGWFAHRLYGAFADASAKIDTVHADYVIIGNYDAPLALDLGINRPDLSNRPLRLIEYGQDDLEDMAPRLCAHGETVALPARSFYFGIGRALNMMPGRTTERRRDWHTQEFSDAGCKVISLP
;
A
#
# COMPACT_ATOMS: atom_id res chain seq x y z
N MET A 1 -20.21 -36.03 -29.17
CA MET A 1 -19.43 -35.30 -28.15
C MET A 1 -18.05 -35.04 -28.74
N GLY A 2 -17.88 -33.89 -29.40
CA GLY A 2 -16.67 -33.53 -30.13
C GLY A 2 -15.56 -33.02 -29.20
N ASN A 3 -14.33 -33.42 -29.49
CA ASN A 3 -13.15 -33.36 -28.61
C ASN A 3 -12.44 -31.99 -28.56
N ASP A 4 -13.14 -30.90 -28.91
CA ASP A 4 -12.59 -29.54 -28.90
C ASP A 4 -12.70 -28.92 -27.51
N ALA A 5 -12.06 -29.55 -26.52
CA ALA A 5 -11.84 -28.91 -25.24
C ALA A 5 -10.95 -27.69 -25.47
N ALA A 6 -11.51 -26.50 -25.24
CA ALA A 6 -10.81 -25.24 -25.34
C ALA A 6 -9.47 -25.33 -24.57
N PRO A 7 -8.38 -24.76 -25.11
CA PRO A 7 -7.02 -25.01 -24.62
C PRO A 7 -6.86 -24.75 -23.12
N GLY A 8 -7.60 -23.82 -22.52
CA GLY A 8 -7.55 -23.55 -21.08
C GLY A 8 -8.11 -24.68 -20.20
N GLY A 9 -9.18 -25.34 -20.62
CA GLY A 9 -9.88 -26.34 -19.79
C GLY A 9 -9.09 -27.62 -19.55
N ARG A 10 -8.26 -28.03 -20.53
CA ARG A 10 -7.42 -29.24 -20.42
C ARG A 10 -6.34 -29.12 -19.33
N TRP A 11 -5.84 -27.91 -19.08
CA TRP A 11 -4.75 -27.66 -18.13
C TRP A 11 -5.22 -27.22 -16.74
N LEU A 12 -6.52 -27.01 -16.55
CA LEU A 12 -7.08 -26.49 -15.30
C LEU A 12 -6.65 -27.30 -14.06
N PRO A 13 -6.72 -28.65 -14.02
CA PRO A 13 -6.28 -29.41 -12.85
C PRO A 13 -4.79 -29.24 -12.55
N ALA A 14 -3.94 -29.27 -13.59
CA ALA A 14 -2.49 -29.10 -13.45
C ALA A 14 -2.14 -27.69 -12.93
N LEU A 15 -2.83 -26.65 -13.42
CA LEU A 15 -2.65 -25.28 -12.95
C LEU A 15 -3.13 -25.08 -11.52
N MET A 16 -4.21 -25.76 -11.10
CA MET A 16 -4.65 -25.74 -9.70
C MET A 16 -3.64 -26.41 -8.76
N VAL A 17 -3.09 -27.57 -9.16
CA VAL A 17 -2.04 -28.25 -8.39
C VAL A 17 -0.78 -27.38 -8.33
N GLY A 18 -0.33 -26.86 -9.48
CA GLY A 18 0.82 -25.96 -9.55
C GLY A 18 0.63 -24.72 -8.67
N TRP A 19 -0.58 -24.14 -8.67
CA TRP A 19 -0.92 -23.03 -7.77
C TRP A 19 -0.82 -23.40 -6.30
N ALA A 20 -1.39 -24.54 -5.89
CA ALA A 20 -1.29 -25.01 -4.51
C ALA A 20 0.17 -25.24 -4.09
N LEU A 21 1.00 -25.79 -4.98
CA LEU A 21 2.43 -25.97 -4.76
C LEU A 21 3.17 -24.63 -4.64
N VAL A 22 2.81 -23.61 -5.44
CA VAL A 22 3.38 -22.25 -5.30
C VAL A 22 3.02 -21.65 -3.95
N VAL A 23 1.75 -21.71 -3.51
CA VAL A 23 1.35 -21.20 -2.20
C VAL A 23 2.07 -21.94 -1.07
N ALA A 24 2.18 -23.27 -1.15
CA ALA A 24 2.93 -24.07 -0.20
C ALA A 24 4.43 -23.71 -0.19
N GLY A 25 5.04 -23.51 -1.36
CA GLY A 25 6.43 -23.08 -1.49
C GLY A 25 6.68 -21.70 -0.86
N LEU A 26 5.81 -20.72 -1.13
CA LEU A 26 5.87 -19.40 -0.49
C LEU A 26 5.71 -19.49 1.03
N TRP A 27 4.81 -20.36 1.50
CA TRP A 27 4.63 -20.62 2.93
C TRP A 27 5.90 -21.19 3.57
N LEU A 28 6.58 -22.12 2.92
CA LEU A 28 7.82 -22.71 3.43
C LEU A 28 9.01 -21.75 3.36
N ALA A 29 9.08 -20.89 2.34
CA ALA A 29 10.14 -19.90 2.16
C ALA A 29 10.02 -18.70 3.13
N ALA A 30 8.82 -18.42 3.63
CA ALA A 30 8.64 -17.50 4.74
C ALA A 30 8.96 -18.24 6.07
N PRO A 31 9.87 -17.75 6.91
CA PRO A 31 10.17 -18.35 8.19
C PRO A 31 9.04 -18.08 9.19
N PRO A 32 8.88 -18.94 10.22
CA PRO A 32 7.85 -18.79 11.24
C PRO A 32 8.13 -17.63 12.22
N ALA A 33 9.37 -17.15 12.27
CA ALA A 33 9.80 -16.00 13.07
C ALA A 33 10.83 -15.17 12.29
N HIS A 34 10.67 -13.86 12.30
CA HIS A 34 11.61 -12.88 11.74
C HIS A 34 11.31 -11.53 12.42
N PRO A 35 12.30 -10.64 12.64
CA PRO A 35 12.08 -9.33 13.26
C PRO A 35 11.18 -8.40 12.40
N GLU A 36 11.03 -8.71 11.12
CA GLU A 36 10.34 -7.84 10.16
C GLU A 36 8.82 -7.96 10.22
N ILE A 37 8.16 -6.80 10.15
CA ILE A 37 6.70 -6.65 10.30
C ILE A 37 5.90 -7.48 9.27
N THR A 38 6.42 -7.66 8.05
CA THR A 38 5.76 -8.48 7.02
C THR A 38 5.60 -9.93 7.48
N VAL A 39 6.66 -10.53 8.03
CA VAL A 39 6.64 -11.92 8.51
C VAL A 39 5.79 -12.02 9.76
N PHE A 40 5.80 -10.98 10.59
CA PHE A 40 4.91 -10.88 11.73
C PHE A 40 3.43 -10.93 11.31
N TYR A 41 3.05 -10.16 10.28
CA TYR A 41 1.67 -10.19 9.77
C TYR A 41 1.27 -11.50 9.12
N ARG A 42 2.21 -12.27 8.57
CA ARG A 42 1.92 -13.63 8.11
C ARG A 42 1.31 -14.47 9.24
N LYS A 43 1.92 -14.42 10.43
CA LYS A 43 1.46 -15.17 11.60
C LYS A 43 0.18 -14.55 12.19
N LEU A 44 0.12 -13.22 12.27
CA LEU A 44 -1.04 -12.57 12.89
C LEU A 44 -2.31 -12.67 12.04
N GLN A 45 -2.18 -12.58 10.71
CA GLN A 45 -3.30 -12.36 9.78
C GLN A 45 -3.33 -13.41 8.67
N ASP A 46 -2.26 -13.49 7.88
CA ASP A 46 -2.33 -14.15 6.55
C ASP A 46 -2.54 -15.66 6.65
N GLN A 47 -1.98 -16.33 7.67
CA GLN A 47 -2.22 -17.76 7.89
C GLN A 47 -3.70 -18.12 8.08
N TRP A 48 -4.44 -17.25 8.77
CA TRP A 48 -5.85 -17.47 9.05
C TRP A 48 -6.70 -17.17 7.82
N LEU A 49 -6.33 -16.15 7.05
CA LEU A 49 -6.95 -15.84 5.76
C LEU A 49 -6.73 -16.96 4.74
N LEU A 50 -5.53 -17.54 4.68
CA LEU A 50 -5.24 -18.68 3.81
C LEU A 50 -6.05 -19.91 4.22
N LEU A 51 -6.19 -20.18 5.52
CA LEU A 51 -7.06 -21.26 6.00
C LEU A 51 -8.51 -21.04 5.59
N ALA A 52 -9.04 -19.84 5.79
CA ALA A 52 -10.40 -19.47 5.34
C ALA A 52 -10.55 -19.59 3.81
N MET A 53 -9.50 -19.25 3.05
CA MET A 53 -9.47 -19.40 1.60
C MET A 53 -9.48 -20.87 1.16
N LEU A 54 -8.80 -21.77 1.88
CA LEU A 54 -8.89 -23.21 1.65
C LEU A 54 -10.32 -23.73 1.84
N TRP A 55 -11.00 -23.29 2.90
CA TRP A 55 -12.42 -23.61 3.12
C TRP A 55 -13.31 -23.03 2.01
N ALA A 56 -13.01 -21.82 1.52
CA ALA A 56 -13.73 -21.22 0.40
C ALA A 56 -13.59 -22.06 -0.87
N TRP A 57 -12.39 -22.54 -1.17
CA TRP A 57 -12.14 -23.46 -2.29
C TRP A 57 -12.88 -24.79 -2.14
N ALA A 58 -12.92 -25.36 -0.93
CA ALA A 58 -13.68 -26.59 -0.66
C ALA A 58 -15.19 -26.38 -0.90
N GLY A 59 -15.75 -25.28 -0.39
CA GLY A 59 -17.15 -24.90 -0.62
C GLY A 59 -17.47 -24.68 -2.10
N ALA A 60 -16.55 -24.05 -2.84
CA ALA A 60 -16.68 -23.87 -4.28
C ALA A 60 -16.63 -25.19 -5.05
N GLY A 61 -15.77 -26.13 -4.64
CA GLY A 61 -15.72 -27.48 -5.21
C GLY A 61 -17.04 -28.23 -5.03
N LEU A 62 -17.66 -28.11 -3.85
CA LEU A 62 -19.00 -28.66 -3.59
C LEU A 62 -20.06 -28.00 -4.47
N ALA A 63 -20.00 -26.68 -4.67
CA ALA A 63 -20.92 -25.96 -5.54
C ALA A 63 -20.76 -26.36 -7.02
N VAL A 64 -19.54 -26.64 -7.49
CA VAL A 64 -19.30 -27.19 -8.84
C VAL A 64 -19.86 -28.60 -8.98
N TRP A 65 -19.82 -29.41 -7.92
CA TRP A 65 -20.29 -30.79 -7.96
C TRP A 65 -21.81 -30.94 -7.84
N ARG A 66 -22.44 -30.14 -6.97
CA ARG A 66 -23.86 -30.28 -6.58
C ARG A 66 -24.75 -29.11 -7.00
N GLY A 67 -24.16 -27.98 -7.38
CA GLY A 67 -24.91 -26.76 -7.65
C GLY A 67 -25.64 -26.79 -8.99
N PRO A 68 -26.77 -26.08 -9.10
CA PRO A 68 -27.40 -25.85 -10.40
C PRO A 68 -26.46 -25.03 -11.29
N ILE A 69 -26.61 -25.19 -12.61
CA ILE A 69 -25.88 -24.38 -13.58
C ILE A 69 -26.25 -22.91 -13.37
N ALA A 70 -25.28 -22.11 -12.91
CA ALA A 70 -25.47 -20.69 -12.70
C ALA A 70 -25.63 -19.96 -14.05
N LYS A 71 -26.50 -18.95 -14.09
CA LYS A 71 -26.71 -18.15 -15.30
C LYS A 71 -25.51 -17.22 -15.57
N PRO A 72 -25.18 -16.94 -16.85
CA PRO A 72 -24.15 -15.96 -17.20
C PRO A 72 -24.40 -14.60 -16.56
N TRP A 73 -23.32 -13.99 -16.09
CA TRP A 73 -23.38 -12.65 -15.53
C TRP A 73 -23.36 -11.61 -16.65
N ARG A 74 -24.15 -10.56 -16.50
CA ARG A 74 -24.17 -9.44 -17.44
C ARG A 74 -24.09 -8.15 -16.65
N ILE A 75 -23.09 -7.33 -16.96
CA ILE A 75 -22.93 -6.04 -16.30
C ILE A 75 -22.98 -4.90 -17.34
N GLY A 76 -24.12 -4.21 -17.34
CA GLY A 76 -24.30 -3.01 -18.14
C GLY A 76 -23.58 -1.79 -17.54
N ALA A 77 -23.45 -0.72 -18.32
CA ALA A 77 -22.80 0.51 -17.89
C ALA A 77 -23.36 1.06 -16.57
N ARG A 78 -24.70 1.07 -16.40
CA ARG A 78 -25.36 1.51 -15.16
C ARG A 78 -24.92 0.68 -13.95
N GLY A 79 -24.78 -0.63 -14.12
CA GLY A 79 -24.28 -1.53 -13.07
C GLY A 79 -22.85 -1.19 -12.67
N VAL A 80 -21.98 -0.90 -13.65
CA VAL A 80 -20.58 -0.51 -13.36
C VAL A 80 -20.52 0.82 -12.61
N TRP A 81 -21.31 1.82 -13.01
CA TRP A 81 -21.39 3.10 -12.28
C TRP A 81 -21.89 2.90 -10.85
N ALA A 82 -22.91 2.07 -10.64
CA ALA A 82 -23.40 1.73 -9.31
C ALA A 82 -22.33 1.02 -8.46
N LEU A 83 -21.59 0.06 -9.05
CA LEU A 83 -20.47 -0.60 -8.36
C LEU A 83 -19.33 0.36 -8.03
N ALA A 84 -18.99 1.29 -8.93
CA ALA A 84 -17.98 2.31 -8.68
C ALA A 84 -18.38 3.23 -7.51
N GLY A 85 -19.64 3.68 -7.50
CA GLY A 85 -20.19 4.48 -6.39
C GLY A 85 -20.23 3.70 -5.08
N LEU A 86 -20.69 2.44 -5.10
CA LEU A 86 -20.72 1.58 -3.91
C LEU A 86 -19.32 1.31 -3.36
N ALA A 87 -18.34 1.04 -4.24
CA ALA A 87 -16.97 0.82 -3.82
C ALA A 87 -16.34 2.07 -3.20
N ALA A 88 -16.61 3.26 -3.77
CA ALA A 88 -16.18 4.52 -3.18
C ALA A 88 -16.84 4.76 -1.80
N LEU A 89 -18.15 4.54 -1.69
CA LEU A 89 -18.85 4.67 -0.41
C LEU A 89 -18.33 3.68 0.63
N ALA A 90 -18.08 2.43 0.25
CA ALA A 90 -17.51 1.43 1.14
C ALA A 90 -16.09 1.80 1.58
N ALA A 91 -15.27 2.36 0.69
CA ALA A 91 -13.94 2.85 1.03
C ALA A 91 -13.99 4.06 1.98
N ALA A 92 -14.88 5.02 1.71
CA ALA A 92 -15.06 6.20 2.56
C ALA A 92 -15.59 5.83 3.95
N ALA A 93 -16.62 4.96 4.02
CA ALA A 93 -17.15 4.47 5.28
C ALA A 93 -16.11 3.62 6.03
N GLY A 94 -15.38 2.77 5.30
CA GLY A 94 -14.34 1.91 5.88
C GLY A 94 -13.17 2.67 6.48
N HIS A 95 -12.82 3.85 5.94
CA HIS A 95 -11.81 4.71 6.57
C HIS A 95 -12.16 5.01 8.04
N TYR A 96 -13.42 5.33 8.33
CA TYR A 96 -13.86 5.65 9.69
C TYR A 96 -14.27 4.42 10.50
N LEU A 97 -15.00 3.48 9.89
CA LEU A 97 -15.57 2.32 10.58
C LEU A 97 -14.56 1.20 10.81
N VAL A 98 -13.61 1.02 9.88
CA VAL A 98 -12.59 -0.03 9.95
C VAL A 98 -11.27 0.57 10.41
N LEU A 99 -10.79 1.64 9.77
CA LEU A 99 -9.48 2.23 10.06
C LEU A 99 -9.53 3.33 11.13
N SER A 100 -10.68 3.55 11.78
CA SER A 100 -10.88 4.54 12.85
C SER A 100 -10.53 5.99 12.47
N GLY A 101 -10.50 6.31 11.18
CA GLY A 101 -10.06 7.61 10.67
C GLY A 101 -8.58 7.90 10.91
N TYR A 102 -7.79 6.87 11.20
CA TYR A 102 -6.41 6.99 11.70
C TYR A 102 -5.39 6.62 10.64
N ASP A 103 -4.32 7.40 10.53
CA ASP A 103 -3.17 7.12 9.68
C ASP A 103 -2.11 6.36 10.50
N LEU A 104 -2.16 5.03 10.44
CA LEU A 104 -1.26 4.21 11.24
C LEU A 104 0.18 4.30 10.76
N SER A 105 0.41 4.10 9.48
CA SER A 105 1.76 3.97 8.97
C SER A 105 2.40 5.34 8.72
N ARG A 106 3.73 5.39 8.80
CA ARG A 106 4.49 6.57 8.39
C ARG A 106 4.22 7.01 6.95
N ASP A 107 4.02 6.09 6.02
CA ASP A 107 3.65 6.44 4.64
C ASP A 107 2.31 7.20 4.57
N GLU A 108 1.31 6.82 5.36
CA GLU A 108 0.03 7.54 5.43
C GLU A 108 0.18 8.89 6.12
N GLN A 109 0.91 8.93 7.24
CA GLN A 109 1.14 10.14 8.02
C GLN A 109 1.87 11.21 7.21
N MET A 110 2.89 10.84 6.43
CA MET A 110 3.63 11.79 5.58
C MET A 110 2.76 12.40 4.49
N VAL A 111 1.77 11.66 3.98
CA VAL A 111 0.81 12.21 3.02
C VAL A 111 -0.05 13.28 3.67
N SER A 112 -0.57 13.03 4.88
CA SER A 112 -1.34 14.01 5.65
C SER A 112 -0.50 15.22 6.05
N PHE A 113 0.74 14.99 6.46
CA PHE A 113 1.71 16.00 6.85
C PHE A 113 2.03 16.95 5.68
N ASP A 114 2.49 16.43 4.54
CA ASP A 114 2.81 17.23 3.37
C ASP A 114 1.57 17.91 2.78
N ALA A 115 0.40 17.25 2.82
CA ALA A 115 -0.85 17.87 2.38
C ALA A 115 -1.20 19.11 3.20
N ALA A 116 -0.94 19.10 4.51
CA ALA A 116 -1.14 20.27 5.36
C ALA A 116 -0.19 21.42 4.99
N ILE A 117 1.07 21.11 4.66
CA ILE A 117 2.04 22.10 4.16
C ILE A 117 1.54 22.72 2.85
N TYR A 118 1.10 21.89 1.90
CA TYR A 118 0.66 22.36 0.58
C TYR A 118 -0.63 23.17 0.63
N ARG A 119 -1.58 22.81 1.52
CA ARG A 119 -2.79 23.64 1.76
C ARG A 119 -2.47 25.03 2.28
N ALA A 120 -1.34 25.19 2.97
CA ALA A 120 -0.85 26.50 3.40
C ALA A 120 -0.08 27.28 2.32
N GLY A 121 -0.01 26.76 1.08
CA GLY A 121 0.69 27.40 -0.04
C GLY A 121 2.22 27.34 0.08
N ARG A 122 2.76 26.37 0.83
CA ARG A 122 4.20 26.21 1.08
C ARG A 122 4.73 24.95 0.41
N LEU A 123 6.03 24.89 0.14
CA LEU A 123 6.71 23.67 -0.33
C LEU A 123 7.33 22.85 0.81
N ALA A 124 7.75 23.53 1.87
CA ALA A 124 8.25 22.95 3.11
C ALA A 124 7.80 23.82 4.30
N TRP A 125 7.76 23.26 5.49
CA TRP A 125 7.35 24.00 6.69
C TRP A 125 8.55 24.39 7.56
N PRO A 126 8.75 25.68 7.91
CA PRO A 126 9.87 26.10 8.75
C PRO A 126 9.87 25.41 10.11
N VAL A 127 11.02 24.87 10.53
CA VAL A 127 11.17 24.31 11.87
C VAL A 127 11.58 25.44 12.83
N PRO A 128 10.84 25.64 13.94
CA PRO A 128 11.21 26.62 14.96
C PRO A 128 12.64 26.41 15.46
N VAL A 129 13.34 27.50 15.76
CA VAL A 129 14.78 27.47 16.07
C VAL A 129 15.07 26.59 17.27
N GLU A 130 14.21 26.65 18.28
CA GLU A 130 14.26 25.86 19.51
C GLU A 130 14.24 24.34 19.26
N TRP A 131 13.62 23.89 18.17
CA TRP A 131 13.51 22.46 17.84
C TRP A 131 14.63 21.95 16.92
N ARG A 132 15.39 22.82 16.26
CA ARG A 132 16.34 22.39 15.22
C ARG A 132 17.44 21.45 15.73
N GLY A 133 17.83 21.60 17.00
CA GLY A 133 18.79 20.70 17.66
C GLY A 133 18.18 19.34 18.01
N ASP A 134 16.89 19.31 18.30
CA ASP A 134 16.15 18.18 18.86
C ASP A 134 15.17 17.54 17.84
N ILE A 135 15.29 17.92 16.56
CA ILE A 135 14.45 17.44 15.45
C ILE A 135 14.29 15.91 15.40
N PRO A 136 15.34 15.08 15.64
CA PRO A 136 15.19 13.62 15.62
C PRO A 136 14.11 13.11 16.59
N ALA A 137 13.93 13.77 17.74
CA ALA A 137 12.89 13.43 18.71
C ALA A 137 11.47 13.70 18.18
N LEU A 138 11.29 14.55 17.16
CA LEU A 138 9.98 14.85 16.55
C LEU A 138 9.52 13.80 15.52
N ASN A 139 10.23 12.68 15.40
CA ASN A 139 10.01 11.63 14.41
C ASN A 139 10.25 12.05 12.96
N THR A 140 11.51 12.00 12.55
CA THR A 140 11.98 12.34 11.20
C THR A 140 11.96 11.17 10.22
N LEU A 141 11.37 10.03 10.59
CA LEU A 141 11.30 8.89 9.67
C LEU A 141 10.57 9.28 8.38
N PHE A 142 11.25 9.08 7.24
CA PHE A 142 10.89 9.49 5.88
C PHE A 142 10.98 10.99 5.54
N MET A 143 11.53 11.82 6.42
CA MET A 143 11.86 13.22 6.12
C MET A 143 13.21 13.37 5.40
N MET A 144 13.43 14.52 4.76
CA MET A 144 14.69 14.82 4.07
C MET A 144 15.90 14.62 5.02
N PRO A 145 16.97 13.92 4.60
CA PRO A 145 18.08 13.52 5.46
C PRO A 145 19.07 14.67 5.69
N LEU A 146 18.62 15.71 6.37
CA LEU A 146 19.41 16.87 6.78
C LEU A 146 19.53 16.91 8.30
N ALA A 147 20.73 17.10 8.82
CA ALA A 147 20.94 17.50 10.20
C ALA A 147 20.64 19.00 10.33
N ARG A 148 19.91 19.39 11.39
CA ARG A 148 19.51 20.77 11.69
C ARG A 148 18.89 21.52 10.49
N PRO A 149 17.84 20.98 9.85
CA PRO A 149 17.21 21.66 8.73
C PRO A 149 16.46 22.92 9.19
N ALA A 150 16.34 23.91 8.30
CA ALA A 150 15.59 25.14 8.58
C ALA A 150 14.08 24.98 8.36
N ALA A 151 13.69 24.01 7.53
CA ALA A 151 12.31 23.59 7.32
C ALA A 151 12.24 22.06 7.27
N TRP A 152 11.07 21.48 7.04
CA TRP A 152 10.91 20.05 6.85
C TRP A 152 9.76 19.73 5.90
N VAL A 153 9.88 18.58 5.25
CA VAL A 153 8.93 17.97 4.32
C VAL A 153 9.35 16.50 4.16
N SER A 154 8.45 15.62 3.73
CA SER A 154 8.81 14.24 3.45
C SER A 154 9.78 14.12 2.26
N THR A 155 10.43 12.95 2.14
CA THR A 155 11.26 12.58 0.98
C THR A 155 10.46 12.11 -0.22
N TYR A 156 9.14 12.00 -0.10
CA TYR A 156 8.30 11.52 -1.19
C TYR A 156 8.14 12.57 -2.29
N LEU A 157 7.81 12.09 -3.48
CA LEU A 157 7.33 12.97 -4.53
C LEU A 157 5.95 13.54 -4.15
N PRO A 158 5.62 14.77 -4.58
CA PRO A 158 4.55 15.56 -3.98
C PRO A 158 3.16 15.12 -4.44
N GLY A 159 3.05 14.33 -5.51
CA GLY A 159 1.79 14.14 -6.24
C GLY A 159 0.66 13.57 -5.39
N ASN A 160 0.91 12.54 -4.57
CA ASN A 160 -0.13 11.96 -3.72
C ASN A 160 -0.56 12.91 -2.58
N ALA A 161 0.38 13.67 -2.01
CA ALA A 161 0.09 14.67 -1.00
C ALA A 161 -0.62 15.91 -1.58
N MET A 162 -0.31 16.32 -2.81
CA MET A 162 -1.05 17.38 -3.51
C MET A 162 -2.50 16.96 -3.82
N LEU A 163 -2.71 15.71 -4.23
CA LEU A 163 -4.06 15.17 -4.39
C LEU A 163 -4.82 15.13 -3.06
N GLU A 164 -4.14 14.79 -1.95
CA GLU A 164 -4.72 14.85 -0.60
C GLU A 164 -4.98 16.28 -0.13
N ALA A 165 -4.14 17.23 -0.51
CA ALA A 165 -4.34 18.65 -0.23
C ALA A 165 -5.63 19.15 -0.91
N LEU A 166 -5.85 18.74 -2.16
CA LEU A 166 -6.98 19.14 -2.99
C LEU A 166 -8.30 18.44 -2.63
N LEU A 167 -8.25 17.12 -2.45
CA LEU A 167 -9.46 16.28 -2.31
C LEU A 167 -9.73 15.88 -0.86
N GLY A 168 -8.73 15.97 0.03
CA GLY A 168 -8.85 15.53 1.42
C GLY A 168 -9.28 14.05 1.53
N PRO A 169 -10.11 13.70 2.52
CA PRO A 169 -10.41 12.31 2.86
C PRO A 169 -11.18 11.54 1.76
N ILE A 170 -11.78 12.23 0.78
CA ILE A 170 -12.47 11.56 -0.34
C ILE A 170 -11.53 11.16 -1.48
N LYS A 171 -10.23 11.50 -1.42
CA LYS A 171 -9.23 11.21 -2.46
C LYS A 171 -9.22 9.73 -2.86
N THR A 172 -8.90 8.84 -1.93
CA THR A 172 -8.77 7.40 -2.23
C THR A 172 -10.11 6.72 -2.54
N PRO A 173 -11.24 7.05 -1.89
CA PRO A 173 -12.57 6.63 -2.35
C PRO A 173 -12.89 7.01 -3.80
N LEU A 174 -12.60 8.26 -4.20
CA LEU A 174 -12.84 8.72 -5.56
C LEU A 174 -11.94 8.00 -6.57
N LEU A 175 -10.67 7.81 -6.23
CA LEU A 175 -9.72 7.08 -7.08
C LEU A 175 -10.06 5.59 -7.21
N MET A 176 -10.72 5.00 -6.21
CA MET A 176 -11.31 3.66 -6.32
C MET A 176 -12.42 3.63 -7.37
N ALA A 177 -13.36 4.59 -7.35
CA ALA A 177 -14.39 4.68 -8.40
C ALA A 177 -13.76 4.87 -9.79
N VAL A 178 -12.75 5.74 -9.91
CA VAL A 178 -12.00 5.94 -11.16
C VAL A 178 -11.35 4.63 -11.62
N SER A 179 -10.73 3.87 -10.72
CA SER A 179 -10.12 2.57 -11.02
C SER A 179 -11.15 1.58 -11.58
N VAL A 180 -12.33 1.47 -10.96
CA VAL A 180 -13.41 0.58 -11.44
C VAL A 180 -13.86 0.96 -12.85
N LEU A 181 -14.12 2.25 -13.08
CA LEU A 181 -14.57 2.75 -14.38
C LEU A 181 -13.49 2.58 -15.46
N ALA A 182 -12.24 2.91 -15.15
CA ALA A 182 -11.12 2.76 -16.06
C ALA A 182 -10.87 1.28 -16.39
N LEU A 183 -10.87 0.39 -15.40
CA LEU A 183 -10.75 -1.06 -15.60
C LEU A 183 -11.86 -1.61 -16.49
N TRP A 184 -13.12 -1.20 -16.29
CA TRP A 184 -14.22 -1.59 -17.17
C TRP A 184 -13.99 -1.11 -18.61
N ARG A 185 -13.51 0.12 -18.81
CA ARG A 185 -13.21 0.65 -20.14
C ARG A 185 -12.04 -0.07 -20.82
N VAL A 186 -10.99 -0.43 -20.08
CA VAL A 186 -9.88 -1.27 -20.56
C VAL A 186 -10.40 -2.65 -20.92
N GLY A 187 -11.15 -3.29 -20.02
CA GLY A 187 -11.73 -4.62 -20.20
C GLY A 187 -12.61 -4.69 -21.45
N ARG A 188 -13.48 -3.70 -21.68
CA ARG A 188 -14.30 -3.63 -22.90
C ARG A 188 -13.49 -3.61 -24.19
N ARG A 189 -12.25 -3.10 -24.15
CA ARG A 189 -11.38 -3.00 -25.31
C ARG A 189 -10.53 -4.25 -25.52
N LEU A 190 -10.13 -4.92 -24.44
CA LEU A 190 -9.32 -6.13 -24.51
C LEU A 190 -10.14 -7.42 -24.59
N LEU A 191 -11.28 -7.50 -23.91
CA LEU A 191 -12.14 -8.69 -23.82
C LEU A 191 -13.28 -8.70 -24.86
N GLY A 192 -13.51 -7.57 -25.54
CA GLY A 192 -14.58 -7.43 -26.52
C GLY A 192 -15.98 -7.42 -25.90
N PRO A 193 -17.00 -8.00 -26.57
CA PRO A 193 -18.40 -7.95 -26.13
C PRO A 193 -18.77 -8.95 -25.02
N ASP A 194 -17.83 -9.78 -24.55
CA ASP A 194 -18.08 -10.85 -23.57
C ASP A 194 -18.46 -10.29 -22.18
N GLN A 195 -19.76 -10.15 -21.95
CA GLN A 195 -20.30 -9.59 -20.71
C GLN A 195 -20.02 -10.45 -19.47
N ASP A 196 -19.89 -11.77 -19.65
CA ASP A 196 -19.61 -12.71 -18.57
C ASP A 196 -18.16 -12.51 -18.11
N ALA A 197 -17.21 -12.45 -19.05
CA ALA A 197 -15.81 -12.16 -18.73
C ALA A 197 -15.62 -10.77 -18.09
N LEU A 198 -16.35 -9.75 -18.56
CA LEU A 198 -16.34 -8.41 -17.95
C LEU A 198 -16.86 -8.43 -16.51
N ALA A 199 -17.92 -9.20 -16.24
CA ALA A 199 -18.46 -9.34 -14.88
C ALA A 199 -17.49 -10.10 -13.96
N VAL A 200 -16.86 -11.16 -14.46
CA VAL A 200 -15.81 -11.89 -13.72
C VAL A 200 -14.63 -10.98 -13.40
N MET A 201 -14.15 -10.18 -14.36
CA MET A 201 -13.10 -9.18 -14.13
C MET A 201 -13.45 -8.24 -12.97
N MET A 202 -14.67 -7.70 -12.98
CA MET A 202 -15.15 -6.79 -11.94
C MET A 202 -15.26 -7.49 -10.58
N ALA A 203 -15.74 -8.74 -10.54
CA ALA A 203 -15.80 -9.51 -9.30
C ALA A 203 -14.41 -9.79 -8.72
N LEU A 204 -13.46 -10.24 -9.55
CA LEU A 204 -12.09 -10.49 -9.13
C LEU A 204 -11.40 -9.25 -8.56
N PHE A 205 -11.70 -8.07 -9.12
CA PHE A 205 -11.15 -6.79 -8.69
C PHE A 205 -11.82 -6.23 -7.44
N LEU A 206 -13.16 -6.11 -7.44
CA LEU A 206 -13.94 -5.50 -6.36
C LEU A 206 -13.99 -6.35 -5.09
N LEU A 207 -13.87 -7.68 -5.23
CA LEU A 207 -13.80 -8.60 -4.09
C LEU A 207 -12.36 -8.91 -3.69
N SER A 208 -11.38 -8.09 -4.09
CA SER A 208 -10.04 -8.11 -3.52
C SER A 208 -10.00 -7.20 -2.29
N GLY A 209 -9.74 -7.78 -1.12
CA GLY A 209 -9.51 -7.03 0.11
C GLY A 209 -8.40 -5.98 -0.06
N GLN A 210 -7.31 -6.32 -0.73
CA GLN A 210 -6.22 -5.39 -1.00
C GLN A 210 -6.68 -4.14 -1.77
N VAL A 211 -7.58 -4.28 -2.75
CA VAL A 211 -8.17 -3.13 -3.46
C VAL A 211 -9.02 -2.30 -2.49
N LEU A 212 -9.93 -2.96 -1.77
CA LEU A 212 -10.90 -2.31 -0.89
C LEU A 212 -10.24 -1.59 0.31
N PHE A 213 -9.42 -2.28 1.10
CA PHE A 213 -8.81 -1.74 2.31
C PHE A 213 -7.72 -0.70 2.02
N SER A 214 -6.96 -0.85 0.93
CA SER A 214 -6.03 0.21 0.53
C SER A 214 -6.78 1.49 0.12
N ALA A 215 -7.96 1.37 -0.48
CA ALA A 215 -8.80 2.54 -0.80
C ALA A 215 -9.39 3.24 0.43
N MET A 216 -9.38 2.61 1.61
CA MET A 216 -9.75 3.23 2.89
C MET A 216 -8.60 4.03 3.51
N SER A 217 -7.37 3.84 3.03
CA SER A 217 -6.15 4.46 3.57
C SER A 217 -5.72 5.70 2.78
N ARG A 218 -4.69 6.39 3.28
CA ARG A 218 -4.03 7.50 2.55
C ARG A 218 -2.83 7.09 1.71
N PHE A 219 -2.52 5.79 1.63
CA PHE A 219 -1.43 5.26 0.80
C PHE A 219 -1.49 5.80 -0.64
N ALA A 220 -0.33 5.91 -1.28
CA ALA A 220 -0.26 6.33 -2.69
C ALA A 220 -0.68 5.24 -3.68
N MET A 221 -0.73 3.98 -3.24
CA MET A 221 -0.95 2.84 -4.13
C MET A 221 -2.32 2.84 -4.85
N PRO A 222 -3.45 3.20 -4.20
CA PRO A 222 -4.73 3.41 -4.89
C PRO A 222 -4.65 4.49 -5.98
N SER A 223 -3.87 5.56 -5.74
CA SER A 223 -3.62 6.60 -6.75
C SER A 223 -2.84 6.03 -7.93
N HIS A 224 -1.77 5.27 -7.69
CA HIS A 224 -1.04 4.60 -8.78
C HIS A 224 -1.94 3.63 -9.56
N LEU A 225 -2.78 2.84 -8.90
CA LEU A 225 -3.72 1.93 -9.56
C LEU A 225 -4.69 2.69 -10.48
N ALA A 226 -5.31 3.77 -9.99
CA ALA A 226 -6.24 4.58 -10.77
C ALA A 226 -5.55 5.20 -11.99
N PHE A 227 -4.39 5.82 -11.80
CA PHE A 227 -3.63 6.46 -12.87
C PHE A 227 -3.10 5.44 -13.89
N ASN A 228 -2.62 4.28 -13.45
CA ASN A 228 -2.21 3.19 -14.34
C ASN A 228 -3.36 2.72 -15.23
N LEU A 229 -4.56 2.55 -14.66
CA LEU A 229 -5.74 2.11 -15.41
C LEU A 229 -6.26 3.18 -16.37
N VAL A 230 -6.26 4.45 -15.97
CA VAL A 230 -6.61 5.57 -16.84
C VAL A 230 -5.59 5.70 -17.97
N TRP A 231 -4.29 5.61 -17.64
CA TRP A 231 -3.21 5.59 -18.63
C TRP A 231 -3.42 4.48 -19.64
N LEU A 232 -3.67 3.26 -19.18
CA LEU A 232 -3.85 2.09 -20.05
C LEU A 232 -5.11 2.24 -20.91
N TRP A 233 -6.20 2.76 -20.35
CA TRP A 233 -7.40 3.04 -21.13
C TRP A 233 -7.12 4.00 -22.27
N LEU A 234 -6.43 5.11 -22.00
CA LEU A 234 -6.07 6.12 -23.00
C LEU A 234 -5.08 5.55 -24.02
N PHE A 235 -4.04 4.86 -23.55
CA PHE A 235 -3.06 4.18 -24.39
C PHE A 235 -3.73 3.20 -25.36
N LEU A 236 -4.68 2.38 -24.90
CA LEU A 236 -5.33 1.43 -25.79
C LEU A 236 -6.19 2.10 -26.87
N ARG A 237 -6.62 3.36 -26.70
CA ARG A 237 -7.40 4.10 -27.71
C ARG A 237 -6.65 4.32 -29.01
N ASP A 238 -5.33 4.38 -28.93
CA ASP A 238 -4.45 4.48 -30.09
C ASP A 238 -4.75 5.68 -31.01
N THR A 239 -4.87 6.85 -30.38
CA THR A 239 -5.05 8.13 -31.09
C THR A 239 -4.10 9.16 -30.49
N ARG A 240 -3.59 10.09 -31.30
CA ARG A 240 -2.62 11.11 -30.83
C ARG A 240 -3.11 11.91 -29.62
N ARG A 241 -4.40 12.29 -29.60
CA ARG A 241 -5.00 13.01 -28.46
C ARG A 241 -4.98 12.16 -27.18
N CYS A 242 -5.30 10.88 -27.29
CA CYS A 242 -5.24 9.98 -26.14
C CYS A 242 -3.80 9.67 -25.73
N ASP A 243 -2.85 9.64 -26.65
CA ASP A 243 -1.42 9.45 -26.33
C ASP A 243 -0.86 10.64 -25.55
N LEU A 244 -1.17 11.87 -25.96
CA LEU A 244 -0.79 13.07 -25.21
C LEU A 244 -1.47 13.10 -23.84
N ALA A 245 -2.74 12.73 -23.75
CA ALA A 245 -3.43 12.61 -22.47
C ALA A 245 -2.81 11.50 -21.59
N ALA A 246 -2.43 10.36 -22.17
CA ALA A 246 -1.75 9.29 -21.46
C ALA A 246 -0.38 9.75 -20.95
N LEU A 247 0.38 10.54 -21.73
CA LEU A 247 1.62 11.15 -21.26
C LEU A 247 1.41 12.11 -20.09
N ALA A 248 0.36 12.94 -20.13
CA ALA A 248 0.03 13.83 -19.01
C ALA A 248 -0.33 13.03 -17.74
N VAL A 249 -1.14 11.97 -17.89
CA VAL A 249 -1.45 11.04 -16.79
C VAL A 249 -0.18 10.36 -16.29
N GLY A 250 0.72 9.94 -17.18
CA GLY A 250 1.96 9.26 -16.81
C GLY A 250 2.99 10.16 -16.14
N PHE A 251 3.03 11.44 -16.52
CA PHE A 251 3.78 12.46 -15.81
C PHE A 251 3.29 12.58 -14.36
N ALA A 252 1.98 12.76 -14.16
CA ALA A 252 1.41 12.85 -12.81
C ALA A 252 1.59 11.56 -12.01
N ALA A 253 1.41 10.39 -12.64
CA ALA A 253 1.53 9.09 -12.01
C ALA A 253 2.95 8.78 -11.52
N THR A 254 3.97 9.21 -12.26
CA THR A 254 5.39 9.11 -11.86
C THR A 254 5.67 9.93 -10.61
N GLY A 255 5.01 11.09 -10.46
CA GLY A 255 5.16 12.01 -9.34
C GLY A 255 4.40 11.68 -8.07
N LEU A 256 3.67 10.55 -8.00
CA LEU A 256 2.76 10.30 -6.89
C LEU A 256 3.46 10.00 -5.56
N HIS A 257 4.57 9.26 -5.57
CA HIS A 257 5.21 8.79 -4.34
C HIS A 257 6.69 8.50 -4.54
N GLN A 258 6.99 7.56 -5.45
CA GLN A 258 8.34 7.23 -5.90
C GLN A 258 8.35 7.13 -7.42
N PRO A 259 9.46 7.51 -8.08
CA PRO A 259 9.48 7.62 -9.54
C PRO A 259 9.43 6.27 -10.26
N LEU A 260 9.53 5.13 -9.55
CA LEU A 260 9.68 3.80 -10.16
C LEU A 260 8.36 3.11 -10.50
N PHE A 261 7.31 3.26 -9.69
CA PHE A 261 6.10 2.41 -9.79
C PHE A 261 5.37 2.53 -11.13
N HIS A 262 5.17 3.75 -11.62
CA HIS A 262 4.46 3.96 -12.88
C HIS A 262 5.33 3.61 -14.11
N PRO A 263 6.61 4.00 -14.21
CA PRO A 263 7.47 3.53 -15.30
C PRO A 263 7.57 2.01 -15.41
N MET A 264 7.65 1.27 -14.30
CA MET A 264 7.64 -0.20 -14.33
C MET A 264 6.34 -0.78 -14.91
N PHE A 265 5.19 -0.14 -14.64
CA PHE A 265 3.91 -0.50 -15.25
C PHE A 265 3.91 -0.29 -16.76
N VAL A 266 4.52 0.79 -17.23
CA VAL A 266 4.47 1.21 -18.64
C VAL A 266 5.51 0.51 -19.50
N ALA A 267 6.67 0.15 -18.94
CA ALA A 267 7.79 -0.44 -19.69
C ALA A 267 7.39 -1.64 -20.58
N PRO A 268 6.59 -2.64 -20.12
CA PRO A 268 6.13 -3.74 -20.98
C PRO A 268 5.26 -3.27 -22.16
N TRP A 269 4.48 -2.20 -22.01
CA TRP A 269 3.67 -1.65 -23.10
C TRP A 269 4.53 -0.92 -24.13
N LEU A 270 5.62 -0.28 -23.71
CA LEU A 270 6.59 0.30 -24.64
C LEU A 270 7.38 -0.80 -25.37
N ALA A 271 7.75 -1.87 -24.67
CA ALA A 271 8.34 -3.06 -25.29
C ALA A 271 7.40 -3.69 -26.33
N LEU A 272 6.08 -3.67 -26.08
CA LEU A 272 5.09 -4.08 -27.07
C LEU A 272 5.10 -3.18 -28.31
N LEU A 273 5.16 -1.85 -28.16
CA LEU A 273 5.28 -0.94 -29.31
C LEU A 273 6.57 -1.18 -30.11
N LEU A 274 7.67 -1.46 -29.41
CA LEU A 274 8.95 -1.83 -30.01
C LEU A 274 8.79 -3.12 -30.84
N TRP A 275 8.19 -4.16 -30.25
CA TRP A 275 7.93 -5.43 -30.92
C TRP A 275 7.01 -5.28 -32.14
N GLU A 276 5.95 -4.47 -32.03
CA GLU A 276 5.02 -4.15 -33.12
C GLU A 276 5.61 -3.14 -34.13
N ARG A 277 6.87 -2.71 -33.97
CA ARG A 277 7.59 -1.76 -34.84
C ARG A 277 6.86 -0.41 -34.98
N ARG A 278 6.17 0.03 -33.94
CA ARG A 278 5.39 1.28 -33.89
C ARG A 278 6.25 2.47 -33.49
N TRP A 279 7.33 2.70 -34.24
CA TRP A 279 8.43 3.61 -33.89
C TRP A 279 8.01 5.04 -33.55
N GLY A 280 7.09 5.63 -34.32
CA GLY A 280 6.66 7.01 -34.06
C GLY A 280 5.93 7.16 -32.72
N ARG A 281 5.09 6.18 -32.36
CA ARG A 281 4.37 6.17 -31.09
C ARG A 281 5.31 5.83 -29.93
N LEU A 282 6.24 4.89 -30.14
CA LEU A 282 7.29 4.58 -29.20
C LEU A 282 8.15 5.81 -28.88
N ALA A 283 8.64 6.51 -29.91
CA ALA A 283 9.46 7.72 -29.75
C ALA A 283 8.74 8.82 -28.96
N LEU A 284 7.43 9.02 -29.21
CA LEU A 284 6.60 9.94 -28.44
C LEU A 284 6.58 9.57 -26.95
N PHE A 285 6.30 8.31 -26.63
CA PHE A 285 6.24 7.87 -25.23
C PHE A 285 7.61 7.90 -24.55
N VAL A 286 8.65 7.42 -25.22
CA VAL A 286 10.03 7.43 -24.68
C VAL A 286 10.48 8.86 -24.40
N GLY A 287 10.28 9.79 -25.35
CA GLY A 287 10.61 11.20 -25.16
C GLY A 287 9.81 11.83 -24.01
N GLY A 288 8.52 11.53 -23.90
CA GLY A 288 7.67 12.03 -22.82
C GLY A 288 8.08 11.49 -21.45
N TYR A 289 8.41 10.20 -21.33
CA TYR A 289 8.89 9.61 -20.07
C TYR A 289 10.30 10.03 -19.72
N LEU A 290 11.16 10.31 -20.70
CA LEU A 290 12.45 10.91 -20.45
C LEU A 290 12.29 12.29 -19.83
N ALA A 291 11.43 13.14 -20.40
CA ALA A 291 11.14 14.46 -19.85
C ALA A 291 10.51 14.38 -18.44
N ALA A 292 9.54 13.47 -18.24
CA ALA A 292 8.93 13.25 -16.93
C ALA A 292 9.95 12.74 -15.90
N GLY A 293 10.81 11.80 -16.29
CA GLY A 293 11.87 11.25 -15.44
C GLY A 293 12.88 12.33 -15.03
N LEU A 294 13.35 13.14 -15.98
CA LEU A 294 14.26 14.26 -15.70
C LEU A 294 13.64 15.26 -14.72
N PHE A 295 12.36 15.60 -14.90
CA PHE A 295 11.66 16.51 -14.00
C PHE A 295 11.55 15.93 -12.57
N TRP A 296 11.10 14.68 -12.43
CA TRP A 296 10.89 14.08 -11.11
C TRP A 296 12.18 13.69 -10.41
N LEU A 297 13.24 13.36 -11.16
CA LEU A 297 14.57 13.16 -10.59
C LEU A 297 15.22 14.48 -10.15
N TRP A 298 14.83 15.60 -10.77
CA TRP A 298 15.28 16.93 -10.34
C TRP A 298 14.53 17.42 -9.08
N TRP A 299 13.27 17.01 -8.88
CA TRP A 299 12.42 17.48 -7.78
C TRP A 299 13.06 17.46 -6.38
N PRO A 300 13.79 16.40 -5.95
CA PRO A 300 14.44 16.38 -4.65
C PRO A 300 15.46 17.51 -4.43
N HIS A 301 16.06 18.06 -5.49
CA HIS A 301 16.94 19.22 -5.36
C HIS A 301 16.15 20.47 -5.00
N LEU A 302 15.00 20.68 -5.64
CA LEU A 302 14.11 21.80 -5.32
C LEU A 302 13.63 21.75 -3.86
N THR A 303 13.24 20.57 -3.37
CA THR A 303 12.82 20.42 -1.97
C THR A 303 13.99 20.53 -1.00
N LEU A 304 15.17 20.00 -1.35
CA LEU A 304 16.38 20.14 -0.52
C LEU A 304 16.73 21.62 -0.33
N ASP A 305 16.71 22.42 -1.39
CA ASP A 305 16.99 23.86 -1.33
C ASP A 305 15.96 24.62 -0.47
N ALA A 306 14.70 24.17 -0.47
CA ALA A 306 13.65 24.75 0.37
C ALA A 306 13.78 24.37 1.87
N VAL A 307 14.50 23.30 2.18
CA VAL A 307 14.63 22.73 3.53
C VAL A 307 15.94 23.16 4.20
N ARG A 308 16.99 23.38 3.40
CA ARG A 308 18.34 23.69 3.88
C ARG A 308 18.43 25.09 4.49
N GLY A 309 19.10 25.20 5.63
CA GLY A 309 19.55 26.44 6.24
C GLY A 309 21.09 26.59 6.22
N PRO A 310 21.62 27.73 6.70
CA PRO A 310 23.06 27.98 6.74
C PRO A 310 23.86 26.90 7.49
N ASP A 311 23.27 26.35 8.56
CA ASP A 311 23.90 25.35 9.44
C ASP A 311 23.51 23.92 9.08
N SER A 312 22.77 23.71 7.99
CA SER A 312 22.26 22.38 7.64
C SER A 312 23.36 21.51 7.00
N VAL A 313 23.60 20.36 7.61
CA VAL A 313 24.58 19.38 7.15
C VAL A 313 23.84 18.22 6.50
N LEU A 314 24.28 17.82 5.31
CA LEU A 314 23.72 16.67 4.64
C LEU A 314 24.22 15.40 5.31
N VAL A 315 23.31 14.51 5.71
CA VAL A 315 23.71 13.21 6.26
C VAL A 315 24.27 12.39 5.09
N GLU A 316 25.53 11.95 5.19
CA GLU A 316 26.24 11.27 4.08
C GLU A 316 25.50 10.04 3.56
N ALA A 317 24.87 9.26 4.46
CA ALA A 317 24.07 8.09 4.12
C ALA A 317 22.73 8.49 3.47
N GLY A 318 22.48 7.96 2.27
CA GLY A 318 21.21 8.14 1.57
C GLY A 318 20.97 9.54 0.99
N SER A 319 22.04 10.28 0.72
CA SER A 319 22.02 11.63 0.15
C SER A 319 21.50 11.70 -1.29
N ASP A 320 21.73 10.66 -2.08
CA ASP A 320 21.26 10.54 -3.45
C ASP A 320 20.67 9.14 -3.72
N TYR A 321 20.01 8.95 -4.86
CA TYR A 321 19.37 7.67 -5.19
C TYR A 321 20.35 6.51 -5.37
N VAL A 322 21.60 6.78 -5.77
CA VAL A 322 22.62 5.75 -6.04
C VAL A 322 23.19 5.24 -4.73
N SER A 323 23.53 6.13 -3.79
CA SER A 323 24.02 5.74 -2.47
C SER A 323 22.96 4.97 -1.70
N ARG A 324 21.68 5.39 -1.75
CA ARG A 324 20.54 4.62 -1.19
C ARG A 324 20.44 3.22 -1.77
N LEU A 325 20.57 3.10 -3.10
CA LEU A 325 20.49 1.81 -3.78
C LEU A 325 21.63 0.89 -3.35
N MET A 326 22.86 1.40 -3.32
CA MET A 326 24.03 0.59 -2.92
C MET A 326 23.94 0.16 -1.45
N GLU A 327 23.51 1.05 -0.56
CA GLU A 327 23.30 0.73 0.85
C GLU A 327 22.22 -0.35 1.02
N THR A 328 21.10 -0.21 0.31
CA THR A 328 20.02 -1.20 0.37
C THR A 328 20.46 -2.55 -0.17
N LEU A 329 21.27 -2.57 -1.24
CA LEU A 329 21.85 -3.80 -1.78
C LEU A 329 22.94 -4.41 -0.87
N ALA A 330 23.63 -3.60 -0.07
CA ALA A 330 24.64 -4.06 0.88
C ALA A 330 24.03 -4.68 2.16
N GLN A 331 22.88 -4.17 2.62
CA GLN A 331 22.18 -4.62 3.83
C GLN A 331 21.24 -5.83 3.56
N ASN A 332 21.43 -6.53 2.45
CA ASN A 332 20.38 -7.28 1.74
C ASN A 332 20.39 -8.79 2.01
N SER A 333 20.34 -9.23 3.27
CA SER A 333 20.46 -10.66 3.61
C SER A 333 19.19 -11.49 3.43
N ASP A 334 17.99 -10.90 3.56
CA ASP A 334 16.74 -11.68 3.76
C ASP A 334 15.63 -11.40 2.72
N ASN A 335 15.99 -10.86 1.56
CA ASN A 335 15.04 -10.43 0.54
C ASN A 335 14.10 -11.51 0.01
N GLY A 336 14.62 -12.73 -0.19
CA GLY A 336 13.82 -13.85 -0.68
C GLY A 336 12.70 -14.20 0.30
N THR A 337 13.01 -14.19 1.59
CA THR A 337 12.06 -14.45 2.67
C THR A 337 11.00 -13.36 2.76
N LEU A 338 11.40 -12.09 2.73
CA LEU A 338 10.46 -10.97 2.78
C LEU A 338 9.56 -10.94 1.55
N MET A 339 10.13 -11.18 0.37
CA MET A 339 9.35 -11.29 -0.87
C MET A 339 8.37 -12.47 -0.81
N ALA A 340 8.78 -13.63 -0.31
CA ALA A 340 7.88 -14.78 -0.17
C ALA A 340 6.70 -14.45 0.75
N ALA A 341 6.96 -13.80 1.89
CA ALA A 341 5.92 -13.35 2.80
C ALA A 341 5.00 -12.29 2.17
N ASN A 342 5.54 -11.34 1.40
CA ASN A 342 4.76 -10.36 0.65
C ASN A 342 3.85 -11.01 -0.40
N LEU A 343 4.37 -11.95 -1.19
CA LEU A 343 3.59 -12.65 -2.20
C LEU A 343 2.50 -13.52 -1.57
N LEU A 344 2.78 -14.15 -0.43
CA LEU A 344 1.79 -14.87 0.33
C LEU A 344 0.68 -13.94 0.84
N ARG A 345 1.06 -12.76 1.36
CA ARG A 345 0.13 -11.70 1.77
C ARG A 345 -0.70 -11.19 0.60
N MET A 346 -0.11 -11.02 -0.59
CA MET A 346 -0.83 -10.69 -1.82
C MET A 346 -1.94 -11.72 -2.10
N VAL A 347 -1.64 -13.01 -1.97
CA VAL A 347 -2.64 -14.08 -2.16
C VAL A 347 -3.75 -14.00 -1.12
N ALA A 348 -3.39 -13.88 0.16
CA ALA A 348 -4.35 -13.84 1.27
C ALA A 348 -5.31 -12.62 1.21
N TRP A 349 -4.89 -11.53 0.55
CA TRP A 349 -5.66 -10.29 0.44
C TRP A 349 -6.34 -10.10 -0.93
N THR A 350 -6.33 -11.10 -1.80
CA THR A 350 -6.98 -11.04 -3.12
C THR A 350 -8.11 -12.05 -3.26
N HIS A 351 -8.95 -11.90 -4.29
CA HIS A 351 -10.01 -12.87 -4.55
C HIS A 351 -9.40 -14.26 -4.82
N PRO A 352 -9.90 -15.36 -4.23
CA PRO A 352 -9.25 -16.68 -4.31
C PRO A 352 -8.97 -17.18 -5.72
N ALA A 353 -9.88 -16.91 -6.66
CA ALA A 353 -9.74 -17.32 -8.06
C ALA A 353 -8.82 -16.43 -8.91
N LEU A 354 -8.37 -15.27 -8.39
CA LEU A 354 -7.67 -14.25 -9.18
C LEU A 354 -6.41 -14.82 -9.84
N TRP A 355 -5.50 -15.39 -9.06
CA TRP A 355 -4.21 -15.87 -9.53
C TRP A 355 -4.32 -17.11 -10.42
N VAL A 356 -5.23 -18.03 -10.09
CA VAL A 356 -5.48 -19.23 -10.90
C VAL A 356 -6.00 -18.84 -12.27
N LEU A 357 -7.01 -17.98 -12.33
CA LEU A 357 -7.55 -17.50 -13.61
C LEU A 357 -6.53 -16.66 -14.37
N ALA A 358 -5.74 -15.82 -13.68
CA ALA A 358 -4.70 -15.03 -14.32
C ALA A 358 -3.60 -15.92 -14.94
N ALA A 359 -3.22 -17.01 -14.27
CA ALA A 359 -2.29 -18.00 -14.80
C ALA A 359 -2.86 -18.70 -16.04
N ILE A 360 -4.14 -19.09 -16.02
CA ILE A 360 -4.83 -19.67 -17.18
C ILE A 360 -4.83 -18.67 -18.36
N GLY A 361 -5.19 -17.42 -18.10
CA GLY A 361 -5.23 -16.37 -19.12
C GLY A 361 -3.86 -16.09 -19.72
N THR A 362 -2.85 -16.02 -18.87
CA THR A 362 -1.45 -15.88 -19.27
C THR A 362 -1.00 -17.04 -20.15
N TRP A 363 -1.28 -18.28 -19.72
CA TRP A 363 -0.91 -19.47 -20.49
C TRP A 363 -1.62 -19.53 -21.84
N ALA A 364 -2.94 -19.33 -21.86
CA ALA A 364 -3.74 -19.35 -23.09
C ALA A 364 -3.32 -18.24 -24.06
N GLY A 365 -3.00 -17.05 -23.52
CA GLY A 365 -2.62 -15.87 -24.27
C GLY A 365 -1.11 -15.64 -24.41
N ARG A 366 -0.25 -16.62 -24.11
CA ARG A 366 1.22 -16.44 -24.07
C ARG A 366 1.88 -15.98 -25.37
N ARG A 367 1.15 -15.99 -26.49
CA ARG A 367 1.58 -15.50 -27.80
C ARG A 367 1.01 -14.11 -28.14
N ASP A 368 0.09 -13.59 -27.34
CA ASP A 368 -0.45 -12.24 -27.48
C ASP A 368 0.45 -11.27 -26.71
N GLY A 369 1.05 -10.32 -27.43
CA GLY A 369 1.92 -9.31 -26.85
C GLY A 369 1.25 -8.45 -25.78
N ARG A 370 -0.09 -8.28 -25.82
CA ARG A 370 -0.85 -7.55 -24.79
C ARG A 370 -0.93 -8.32 -23.48
N VAL A 371 -1.08 -9.64 -23.55
CA VAL A 371 -1.07 -10.54 -22.39
C VAL A 371 0.31 -10.51 -21.74
N LEU A 372 1.37 -10.57 -22.55
CA LEU A 372 2.74 -10.44 -22.07
C LEU A 372 3.03 -9.06 -21.45
N ALA A 373 2.45 -7.98 -21.99
CA ALA A 373 2.59 -6.64 -21.41
C ALA A 373 1.89 -6.54 -20.04
N LEU A 374 0.68 -7.09 -19.90
CA LEU A 374 -0.05 -7.15 -18.62
C LEU A 374 0.75 -7.94 -17.56
N LEU A 375 1.25 -9.12 -17.94
CA LEU A 375 2.07 -9.96 -17.06
C LEU A 375 3.39 -9.28 -16.71
N GLY A 376 4.06 -8.71 -17.70
CA GLY A 376 5.35 -8.03 -17.56
C GLY A 376 5.29 -6.93 -16.50
N GLY A 377 4.17 -6.19 -16.42
CA GLY A 377 4.02 -5.15 -15.40
C GLY A 377 4.07 -5.71 -13.98
N ALA A 378 3.45 -6.87 -13.74
CA ALA A 378 3.51 -7.54 -12.45
C ALA A 378 4.90 -8.16 -12.18
N VAL A 379 5.47 -8.85 -13.17
CA VAL A 379 6.75 -9.54 -13.03
C VAL A 379 7.91 -8.58 -12.79
N ILE A 380 7.97 -7.46 -13.53
CA ILE A 380 9.02 -6.44 -13.36
C ILE A 380 8.96 -5.87 -11.94
N VAL A 381 7.77 -5.53 -11.45
CA VAL A 381 7.62 -4.99 -10.09
C VAL A 381 8.07 -5.99 -9.03
N VAL A 382 7.68 -7.26 -9.14
CA VAL A 382 8.13 -8.31 -8.22
C VAL A 382 9.64 -8.49 -8.27
N ALA A 383 10.24 -8.52 -9.46
CA ALA A 383 11.67 -8.71 -9.65
C ALA A 383 12.48 -7.52 -9.09
N VAL A 384 12.10 -6.29 -9.47
CA VAL A 384 12.80 -5.07 -9.04
C VAL A 384 12.67 -4.90 -7.52
N MET A 385 11.45 -4.93 -6.98
CA MET A 385 11.25 -4.74 -5.54
C MET A 385 11.82 -5.90 -4.72
N GLY A 386 11.83 -7.12 -5.26
CA GLY A 386 12.51 -8.26 -4.61
C GLY A 386 14.01 -8.08 -4.52
N LEU A 387 14.60 -7.35 -5.45
CA LEU A 387 16.03 -7.07 -5.44
C LEU A 387 16.36 -5.87 -4.56
N ILE A 388 15.61 -4.76 -4.68
CA ILE A 388 16.02 -3.47 -4.11
C ILE A 388 15.24 -3.05 -2.88
N LEU A 389 14.02 -3.52 -2.65
CA LEU A 389 13.18 -3.04 -1.54
C LEU A 389 12.00 -4.00 -1.27
N PRO A 390 12.23 -5.21 -0.73
CA PRO A 390 11.12 -6.09 -0.39
C PRO A 390 10.46 -5.69 0.94
N TYR A 391 11.14 -4.91 1.78
CA TYR A 391 10.50 -4.33 2.95
C TYR A 391 9.41 -3.35 2.49
N GLN A 392 8.17 -3.62 2.90
CA GLN A 392 7.01 -2.79 2.57
C GLN A 392 6.34 -2.18 3.80
N GLY A 393 6.89 -2.33 5.01
CA GLY A 393 6.24 -1.82 6.23
C GLY A 393 4.79 -2.29 6.41
N HIS A 394 3.92 -1.38 6.87
CA HIS A 394 2.49 -1.65 7.03
C HIS A 394 1.76 -1.65 5.69
N GLY A 395 0.73 -2.48 5.56
CA GLY A 395 -0.14 -2.40 4.41
C GLY A 395 -1.15 -3.52 4.32
N PHE A 396 -2.14 -3.35 3.45
CA PHE A 396 -3.13 -4.37 3.12
C PHE A 396 -2.65 -5.12 1.88
N GLY A 397 -2.38 -6.42 2.01
CA GLY A 397 -1.79 -7.19 0.91
C GLY A 397 -0.33 -6.81 0.63
N TYR A 398 0.09 -6.92 -0.64
CA TYR A 398 1.43 -6.47 -1.08
C TYR A 398 1.36 -5.13 -1.80
N ARG A 399 1.68 -4.04 -1.08
CA ARG A 399 1.51 -2.64 -1.52
C ARG A 399 2.18 -2.36 -2.86
N TYR A 400 3.41 -2.83 -3.05
CA TYR A 400 4.15 -2.54 -4.30
C TYR A 400 3.52 -3.18 -5.53
N LEU A 401 2.79 -4.30 -5.38
CA LEU A 401 2.08 -4.94 -6.47
C LEU A 401 0.62 -4.47 -6.61
N HIS A 402 0.11 -3.68 -5.65
CA HIS A 402 -1.24 -3.12 -5.70
C HIS A 402 -1.56 -2.39 -7.01
N PRO A 403 -0.66 -1.54 -7.57
CA PRO A 403 -0.96 -0.83 -8.82
C PRO A 403 -1.06 -1.74 -10.06
N MET A 404 -0.73 -3.02 -9.93
CA MET A 404 -0.85 -4.04 -10.98
C MET A 404 -2.13 -4.87 -10.88
N LEU A 405 -2.96 -4.70 -9.84
CA LEU A 405 -4.16 -5.52 -9.63
C LEU A 405 -5.15 -5.47 -10.79
N GLY A 406 -5.24 -4.33 -11.47
CA GLY A 406 -6.02 -4.20 -12.70
C GLY A 406 -5.53 -5.13 -13.83
N ASN A 407 -4.20 -5.25 -14.00
CA ASN A 407 -3.61 -6.17 -14.99
C ASN A 407 -3.92 -7.63 -14.66
N VAL A 408 -3.78 -8.00 -13.40
CA VAL A 408 -4.05 -9.38 -12.96
C VAL A 408 -5.53 -9.72 -13.10
N ALA A 409 -6.44 -8.78 -12.80
CA ALA A 409 -7.88 -8.98 -13.03
C ALA A 409 -8.23 -9.15 -14.51
N LEU A 410 -7.59 -8.39 -15.41
CA LEU A 410 -7.73 -8.54 -16.86
C LEU A 410 -7.24 -9.91 -17.33
N LEU A 411 -6.05 -10.34 -16.87
CA LEU A 411 -5.53 -11.68 -17.15
C LEU A 411 -6.49 -12.76 -16.63
N GLY A 412 -7.07 -12.57 -15.44
CA GLY A 412 -8.08 -13.45 -14.87
C GLY A 412 -9.31 -13.59 -15.76
N ALA A 413 -9.82 -12.48 -16.27
CA ALA A 413 -10.96 -12.47 -17.18
C ALA A 413 -10.63 -13.09 -18.55
N MET A 414 -9.43 -12.89 -19.08
CA MET A 414 -8.94 -13.59 -20.28
C MET A 414 -8.83 -15.09 -20.03
N GLY A 415 -8.41 -15.49 -18.82
CA GLY A 415 -8.39 -16.89 -18.39
C GLY A 415 -9.78 -17.50 -18.40
N TRP A 416 -10.75 -16.82 -17.77
CA TRP A 416 -12.17 -17.20 -17.85
C TRP A 416 -12.62 -17.31 -19.30
N GLN A 417 -12.22 -16.34 -20.15
CA GLN A 417 -12.60 -16.33 -21.55
C GLN A 417 -12.08 -17.58 -22.30
N SER A 418 -10.85 -18.00 -22.00
CA SER A 418 -10.19 -19.13 -22.67
C SER A 418 -10.71 -20.53 -22.31
N LEU A 419 -11.49 -20.67 -21.23
CA LEU A 419 -12.02 -21.96 -20.77
C LEU A 419 -13.09 -22.55 -21.71
N GLY A 420 -13.71 -21.73 -22.55
CA GLY A 420 -14.83 -22.13 -23.41
C GLY A 420 -16.14 -22.35 -22.63
N MET A 421 -17.27 -22.37 -23.34
CA MET A 421 -18.61 -22.35 -22.73
C MET A 421 -18.87 -23.53 -21.78
N ALA A 422 -18.51 -24.76 -22.17
CA ALA A 422 -18.76 -25.95 -21.36
C ALA A 422 -18.10 -25.89 -19.97
N TRP A 423 -16.85 -25.42 -19.90
CA TRP A 423 -16.16 -25.25 -18.62
C TRP A 423 -16.68 -24.07 -17.83
N ARG A 424 -16.97 -22.93 -18.49
CA ARG A 424 -17.55 -21.77 -17.81
C ARG A 424 -18.87 -22.12 -17.15
N ASP A 425 -19.78 -22.80 -17.84
CA ASP A 425 -21.09 -23.18 -17.28
C ASP A 425 -20.94 -24.11 -16.08
N ARG A 426 -19.98 -25.05 -16.11
CA ARG A 426 -19.67 -25.93 -14.97
C ARG A 426 -19.04 -25.19 -13.79
N LEU A 427 -18.12 -24.27 -14.05
CA LEU A 427 -17.33 -23.60 -13.01
C LEU A 427 -18.04 -22.36 -12.44
N ARG A 428 -19.07 -21.83 -13.11
CA ARG A 428 -19.72 -20.58 -12.71
C ARG A 428 -20.32 -20.68 -11.31
N GLY A 429 -20.95 -21.81 -10.97
CA GLY A 429 -21.46 -22.05 -9.61
C GLY A 429 -20.37 -21.97 -8.55
N GLY A 430 -19.19 -22.53 -8.84
CA GLY A 430 -18.01 -22.42 -7.97
C GLY A 430 -17.49 -20.99 -7.85
N LEU A 431 -17.43 -20.24 -8.95
CA LEU A 431 -17.01 -18.84 -8.93
C LEU A 431 -17.98 -17.95 -8.13
N VAL A 432 -19.29 -18.18 -8.26
CA VAL A 432 -20.32 -17.53 -7.44
C VAL A 432 -20.09 -17.85 -5.96
N ALA A 433 -19.88 -19.12 -5.62
CA ALA A 433 -19.62 -19.53 -4.25
C ALA A 433 -18.33 -18.91 -3.69
N LEU A 434 -17.24 -18.88 -4.45
CA LEU A 434 -15.99 -18.20 -4.06
C LEU A 434 -16.23 -16.70 -3.84
N SER A 435 -16.97 -16.05 -4.73
CA SER A 435 -17.29 -14.63 -4.63
C SER A 435 -18.12 -14.35 -3.37
N ALA A 436 -19.13 -15.18 -3.11
CA ALA A 436 -19.98 -15.07 -1.92
C ALA A 436 -19.19 -15.31 -0.63
N LEU A 437 -18.36 -16.36 -0.56
CA LEU A 437 -17.51 -16.64 0.60
C LEU A 437 -16.43 -15.58 0.80
N THR A 438 -15.92 -14.99 -0.29
CA THR A 438 -15.00 -13.84 -0.20
C THR A 438 -15.70 -12.64 0.43
N LEU A 439 -16.91 -12.31 -0.04
CA LEU A 439 -17.68 -11.19 0.46
C LEU A 439 -18.15 -11.39 1.91
N LEU A 440 -18.58 -12.59 2.28
CA LEU A 440 -19.22 -12.88 3.57
C LEU A 440 -18.25 -13.36 4.65
N VAL A 441 -17.06 -13.85 4.27
CA VAL A 441 -16.07 -14.41 5.21
C VAL A 441 -14.74 -13.69 5.10
N LEU A 442 -14.10 -13.71 3.92
CA LEU A 442 -12.73 -13.18 3.79
C LEU A 442 -12.65 -11.67 4.00
N ILE A 443 -13.53 -10.88 3.38
CA ILE A 443 -13.55 -9.42 3.53
C ILE A 443 -13.86 -9.01 4.98
N PRO A 444 -14.89 -9.55 5.67
CA PRO A 444 -15.13 -9.26 7.07
C PRO A 444 -13.94 -9.63 7.97
N MET A 445 -13.29 -10.76 7.71
CA MET A 445 -12.12 -11.20 8.46
C MET A 445 -10.90 -10.29 8.24
N GLN A 446 -10.64 -9.88 6.99
CA GLN A 446 -9.63 -8.86 6.66
C GLN A 446 -9.94 -7.53 7.35
N GLY A 447 -11.21 -7.12 7.34
CA GLY A 447 -11.68 -5.91 8.02
C GLY A 447 -11.50 -6.00 9.53
N TRP A 448 -11.76 -7.15 10.14
CA TRP A 448 -11.49 -7.37 11.56
C TRP A 448 -10.01 -7.25 11.90
N PHE A 449 -9.12 -7.84 11.09
CA PHE A 449 -7.67 -7.69 11.29
C PHE A 449 -7.21 -6.24 11.14
N ALA A 450 -7.72 -5.53 10.13
CA ALA A 450 -7.43 -4.11 9.92
C ALA A 450 -7.92 -3.26 11.10
N HIS A 451 -9.18 -3.47 11.52
CA HIS A 451 -9.80 -2.73 12.62
C HIS A 451 -9.13 -2.97 13.96
N ARG A 452 -8.83 -4.23 14.28
CA ARG A 452 -8.11 -4.58 15.52
C ARG A 452 -6.77 -3.86 15.61
N LEU A 453 -6.06 -3.74 14.49
CA LEU A 453 -4.78 -3.05 14.44
C LEU A 453 -4.94 -1.54 14.52
N TYR A 454 -5.67 -0.93 13.57
CA TYR A 454 -5.83 0.53 13.51
C TYR A 454 -6.54 1.09 14.74
N GLY A 455 -7.59 0.42 15.22
CA GLY A 455 -8.34 0.82 16.41
C GLY A 455 -7.46 0.91 17.65
N ALA A 456 -6.55 -0.05 17.87
CA ALA A 456 -5.67 -0.03 19.04
C ALA A 456 -4.71 1.18 19.05
N PHE A 457 -4.20 1.59 17.88
CA PHE A 457 -3.35 2.77 17.76
C PHE A 457 -4.16 4.07 17.77
N ALA A 458 -5.33 4.09 17.15
CA ALA A 458 -6.26 5.21 17.20
C ALA A 458 -6.68 5.51 18.64
N ASP A 459 -7.02 4.49 19.42
CA ASP A 459 -7.37 4.63 20.84
C ASP A 459 -6.21 5.18 21.66
N ALA A 460 -4.98 4.67 21.44
CA ALA A 460 -3.78 5.16 22.10
C ALA A 460 -3.48 6.62 21.72
N SER A 461 -3.59 6.98 20.44
CA SER A 461 -3.43 8.36 19.96
C SER A 461 -4.48 9.29 20.57
N ALA A 462 -5.75 8.89 20.58
CA ALA A 462 -6.83 9.71 21.14
C ALA A 462 -6.65 9.96 22.63
N LYS A 463 -6.14 8.97 23.38
CA LYS A 463 -5.74 9.16 24.79
C LYS A 463 -4.65 10.21 24.91
N ILE A 464 -3.58 10.11 24.11
CA ILE A 464 -2.49 11.11 24.09
C ILE A 464 -3.04 12.52 23.84
N ASP A 465 -3.93 12.67 22.85
CA ASP A 465 -4.52 13.95 22.47
C ASP A 465 -5.38 14.58 23.59
N THR A 466 -5.83 13.78 24.56
CA THR A 466 -6.63 14.25 25.70
C THR A 466 -5.79 14.60 26.94
N VAL A 467 -4.48 14.28 26.94
CA VAL A 467 -3.62 14.58 28.09
C VAL A 467 -3.26 16.06 28.10
N HIS A 468 -3.49 16.71 29.23
CA HIS A 468 -3.03 18.08 29.48
C HIS A 468 -1.53 18.08 29.85
N ALA A 469 -0.69 17.87 28.85
CA ALA A 469 0.77 17.94 28.95
C ALA A 469 1.35 18.71 27.74
N ASP A 470 2.54 19.26 27.92
CA ASP A 470 3.28 19.91 26.84
C ASP A 470 3.92 18.87 25.91
N TYR A 471 4.43 17.80 26.51
CA TYR A 471 5.13 16.72 25.82
C TYR A 471 4.60 15.35 26.22
N VAL A 472 4.71 14.37 25.31
CA VAL A 472 4.61 12.94 25.63
C VAL A 472 5.83 12.23 25.08
N ILE A 473 6.45 11.37 25.88
CA ILE A 473 7.62 10.58 25.47
C ILE A 473 7.15 9.17 25.07
N ILE A 474 7.55 8.72 23.89
CA ILE A 474 7.16 7.43 23.32
C ILE A 474 8.43 6.64 22.97
N GLY A 475 8.68 5.58 23.72
CA GLY A 475 9.85 4.74 23.51
C GLY A 475 9.69 3.70 22.41
N ASN A 476 10.74 3.50 21.61
CA ASN A 476 10.82 2.42 20.63
C ASN A 476 10.58 1.03 21.24
N TYR A 477 11.01 0.83 22.48
CA TYR A 477 10.89 -0.46 23.20
C TYR A 477 9.68 -0.54 24.12
N ASP A 478 8.80 0.46 24.13
CA ASP A 478 7.66 0.49 25.04
C ASP A 478 6.59 -0.52 24.63
N ALA A 479 6.36 -0.64 23.33
CA ALA A 479 5.45 -1.59 22.72
C ALA A 479 5.86 -1.83 21.26
N PRO A 480 5.43 -2.94 20.64
CA PRO A 480 5.71 -3.19 19.23
C PRO A 480 5.13 -2.05 18.38
N LEU A 481 5.98 -1.45 17.54
CA LEU A 481 5.62 -0.36 16.62
C LEU A 481 5.14 0.92 17.35
N ALA A 482 5.54 1.13 18.60
CA ALA A 482 5.13 2.30 19.39
C ALA A 482 5.47 3.64 18.70
N LEU A 483 6.55 3.68 17.92
CA LEU A 483 6.98 4.88 17.19
C LEU A 483 5.97 5.39 16.17
N ASP A 484 5.02 4.56 15.71
CA ASP A 484 3.91 5.00 14.85
C ASP A 484 2.95 5.96 15.56
N LEU A 485 3.01 6.07 16.89
CA LEU A 485 2.29 7.07 17.67
C LEU A 485 2.96 8.45 17.64
N GLY A 486 4.21 8.56 17.20
CA GLY A 486 5.00 9.80 17.12
C GLY A 486 4.57 10.71 15.96
N ILE A 487 3.35 11.25 16.06
CA ILE A 487 2.71 12.09 15.03
C ILE A 487 2.63 13.53 15.54
N ASN A 488 3.26 14.46 14.82
CA ASN A 488 3.15 15.89 15.06
C ASN A 488 2.64 16.62 13.81
N ARG A 489 1.97 17.75 14.01
CA ARG A 489 1.61 18.65 12.90
C ARG A 489 2.86 19.32 12.35
N PRO A 490 2.91 19.67 11.05
CA PRO A 490 4.07 20.35 10.47
C PRO A 490 4.45 21.65 11.19
N ASP A 491 3.47 22.32 11.78
CA ASP A 491 3.63 23.58 12.49
C ASP A 491 3.91 23.45 13.98
N LEU A 492 4.01 22.22 14.49
CA LEU A 492 4.22 21.91 15.91
C LEU A 492 3.18 22.58 16.84
N SER A 493 1.99 22.88 16.31
CA SER A 493 0.90 23.52 17.07
C SER A 493 0.14 22.54 17.97
N ASN A 494 0.30 21.23 17.80
CA ASN A 494 -0.36 20.24 18.64
C ASN A 494 0.25 20.19 20.05
N ARG A 495 -0.60 19.91 21.03
CA ARG A 495 -0.19 19.54 22.40
C ARG A 495 -0.95 18.29 22.84
N PRO A 496 -0.28 17.32 23.49
CA PRO A 496 1.17 17.27 23.69
C PRO A 496 1.94 17.11 22.36
N LEU A 497 3.16 17.65 22.30
CA LEU A 497 4.11 17.26 21.26
C LEU A 497 4.59 15.85 21.55
N ARG A 498 4.60 15.01 20.51
CA ARG A 498 4.92 13.59 20.63
C ARG A 498 6.39 13.40 20.31
N LEU A 499 7.18 13.14 21.34
CA LEU A 499 8.61 12.93 21.23
C LEU A 499 8.89 11.44 21.23
N ILE A 500 9.76 11.00 20.33
CA ILE A 500 10.20 9.62 20.23
C ILE A 500 11.59 9.43 20.81
N GLU A 501 11.80 8.28 21.42
CA GLU A 501 13.08 7.85 21.96
C GLU A 501 13.50 6.56 21.26
N TYR A 502 14.63 6.58 20.56
CA TYR A 502 15.18 5.42 19.88
C TYR A 502 16.11 4.62 20.80
N GLY A 503 16.90 5.33 21.61
CA GLY A 503 17.85 4.81 22.58
C GLY A 503 17.70 5.45 23.96
N GLN A 504 18.29 4.80 24.96
CA GLN A 504 18.12 5.15 26.38
C GLN A 504 18.63 6.54 26.76
N ASP A 505 19.61 7.06 26.03
CA ASP A 505 20.30 8.32 26.36
C ASP A 505 19.85 9.49 25.47
N ASP A 506 18.89 9.29 24.57
CA ASP A 506 18.49 10.29 23.56
C ASP A 506 17.87 11.57 24.18
N LEU A 507 17.40 11.49 25.43
CA LEU A 507 16.61 12.55 26.07
C LEU A 507 17.37 13.29 27.17
N GLU A 508 18.53 12.80 27.62
CA GLU A 508 19.27 13.34 28.78
C GLU A 508 19.67 14.80 28.57
N ASP A 509 20.20 15.11 27.39
CA ASP A 509 20.58 16.47 27.03
C ASP A 509 19.36 17.38 26.77
N MET A 510 18.20 16.81 26.46
CA MET A 510 16.99 17.54 26.07
C MET A 510 16.12 17.87 27.28
N ALA A 511 16.09 17.03 28.32
CA ALA A 511 15.24 17.22 29.50
C ALA A 511 15.42 18.59 30.18
N PRO A 512 16.63 19.10 30.46
CA PRO A 512 16.80 20.42 31.05
C PRO A 512 16.26 21.57 30.18
N ARG A 513 16.32 21.43 28.85
CA ARG A 513 15.77 22.42 27.91
C ARG A 513 14.24 22.38 27.89
N LEU A 514 13.67 21.18 27.86
CA LEU A 514 12.22 21.00 27.83
C LEU A 514 11.54 21.43 29.13
N CYS A 515 12.25 21.38 30.26
CA CYS A 515 11.73 21.69 31.59
C CYS A 515 12.06 23.11 32.07
N ALA A 516 12.68 23.95 31.22
CA ALA A 516 13.23 25.24 31.61
C ALA A 516 12.19 26.21 32.20
N HIS A 517 10.90 26.02 31.92
CA HIS A 517 9.81 26.86 32.39
C HIS A 517 8.74 26.09 33.18
N GLY A 518 9.05 24.88 33.65
CA GLY A 518 8.13 24.05 34.43
C GLY A 518 7.07 23.35 33.59
N GLU A 519 7.40 23.05 32.33
CA GLU A 519 6.57 22.30 31.40
C GLU A 519 6.14 20.94 31.96
N THR A 520 5.08 20.39 31.37
CA THR A 520 4.49 19.12 31.78
C THR A 520 4.82 18.01 30.78
N VAL A 521 5.34 16.89 31.28
CA VAL A 521 5.71 15.73 30.46
C VAL A 521 4.85 14.53 30.84
N ALA A 522 4.15 13.95 29.87
CA ALA A 522 3.40 12.72 30.03
C ALA A 522 4.28 11.50 29.68
N LEU A 523 4.32 10.53 30.59
CA LEU A 523 5.03 9.26 30.40
C LEU A 523 4.02 8.10 30.40
N PRO A 524 3.81 7.43 29.25
CA PRO A 524 2.95 6.26 29.15
C PRO A 524 3.40 5.12 30.05
N ALA A 525 2.49 4.62 30.88
CA ALA A 525 2.68 3.40 31.63
C ALA A 525 2.61 2.18 30.72
N ARG A 526 3.11 1.04 31.18
CA ARG A 526 3.01 -0.22 30.45
C ARG A 526 1.56 -0.61 30.12
N SER A 527 0.62 -0.28 31.00
CA SER A 527 -0.82 -0.55 30.81
C SER A 527 -1.43 0.24 29.65
N PHE A 528 -0.89 1.42 29.33
CA PHE A 528 -1.34 2.26 28.22
C PHE A 528 -1.28 1.48 26.91
N TYR A 529 -0.19 0.72 26.72
CA TYR A 529 0.09 -0.05 25.52
C TYR A 529 -0.59 -1.43 25.47
N PHE A 530 -1.40 -1.82 26.46
CA PHE A 530 -2.06 -3.13 26.45
C PHE A 530 -3.01 -3.32 25.28
N GLY A 531 -3.64 -2.24 24.78
CA GLY A 531 -4.46 -2.30 23.56
C GLY A 531 -3.65 -2.75 22.35
N ILE A 532 -2.53 -2.08 22.11
CA ILE A 532 -1.57 -2.40 21.03
C ILE A 532 -1.01 -3.81 21.21
N GLY A 533 -0.59 -4.15 22.44
CA GLY A 533 -0.06 -5.48 22.73
C GLY A 533 -1.06 -6.61 22.48
N ARG A 534 -2.33 -6.40 22.85
CA ARG A 534 -3.41 -7.33 22.49
C ARG A 534 -3.65 -7.36 20.99
N ALA A 535 -3.64 -6.22 20.28
CA ALA A 535 -3.85 -6.18 18.84
C ALA A 535 -2.81 -7.01 18.08
N LEU A 536 -1.55 -6.93 18.51
CA LEU A 536 -0.42 -7.61 17.88
C LEU A 536 -0.12 -8.99 18.49
N ASN A 537 -0.80 -9.39 19.57
CA ASN A 537 -0.48 -10.60 20.34
C ASN A 537 0.97 -10.60 20.87
N MET A 538 1.44 -9.44 21.31
CA MET A 538 2.78 -9.21 21.85
C MET A 538 2.70 -8.15 22.95
N MET A 539 2.58 -8.60 24.21
CA MET A 539 2.40 -7.69 25.34
C MET A 539 3.66 -6.84 25.60
N PRO A 540 3.50 -5.55 25.97
CA PRO A 540 4.58 -4.68 26.41
C PRO A 540 5.46 -5.35 27.48
N GLY A 541 6.77 -5.15 27.37
CA GLY A 541 7.75 -5.68 28.33
C GLY A 541 7.68 -4.99 29.70
N ARG A 542 8.32 -5.58 30.72
CA ARG A 542 8.52 -4.91 32.02
C ARG A 542 9.56 -3.78 31.96
N THR A 543 10.35 -3.75 30.88
CA THR A 543 11.32 -2.69 30.59
C THR A 543 10.65 -1.33 30.44
N THR A 544 9.41 -1.28 29.96
CA THR A 544 8.60 -0.04 29.85
C THR A 544 8.39 0.62 31.21
N GLU A 545 8.11 -0.15 32.27
CA GLU A 545 7.93 0.41 33.63
C GLU A 545 9.26 0.96 34.16
N ARG A 546 10.36 0.22 33.98
CA ARG A 546 11.70 0.67 34.41
C ARG A 546 12.13 1.95 33.70
N ARG A 547 11.92 2.02 32.37
CA ARG A 547 12.23 3.23 31.60
C ARG A 547 11.36 4.40 32.02
N ARG A 548 10.05 4.19 32.21
CA ARG A 548 9.16 5.22 32.74
C ARG A 548 9.64 5.75 34.10
N ASP A 549 10.02 4.86 35.02
CA ASP A 549 10.48 5.27 36.35
C ASP A 549 11.79 6.07 36.27
N TRP A 550 12.70 5.68 35.38
CA TRP A 550 13.92 6.44 35.10
C TRP A 550 13.62 7.82 34.51
N HIS A 551 12.83 7.92 33.43
CA HIS A 551 12.44 9.22 32.86
C HIS A 551 11.63 10.06 33.84
N THR A 552 10.85 9.45 34.73
CA THR A 552 10.14 10.19 35.78
C THR A 552 11.13 10.92 36.67
N GLN A 553 12.22 10.26 37.07
CA GLN A 553 13.29 10.89 37.85
C GLN A 553 14.00 11.97 37.04
N GLU A 554 14.44 11.64 35.82
CA GLU A 554 15.16 12.54 34.90
C GLU A 554 14.41 13.85 34.65
N PHE A 555 13.14 13.78 34.23
CA PHE A 555 12.34 14.97 33.94
C PHE A 555 11.94 15.72 35.21
N SER A 556 11.77 15.04 36.35
CA SER A 556 11.49 15.72 37.63
C SER A 556 12.72 16.49 38.13
N ASP A 557 13.92 15.90 38.01
CA ASP A 557 15.18 16.53 38.38
C ASP A 557 15.50 17.72 37.47
N ALA A 558 15.10 17.63 36.20
CA ALA A 558 15.19 18.74 35.23
C ALA A 558 14.17 19.86 35.48
N GLY A 559 13.16 19.66 36.34
CA GLY A 559 12.19 20.67 36.74
C GLY A 559 10.81 20.57 36.09
N CYS A 560 10.53 19.54 35.29
CA CYS A 560 9.21 19.31 34.71
C CYS A 560 8.23 18.75 35.73
N LYS A 561 6.93 19.00 35.48
CA LYS A 561 5.86 18.21 36.11
C LYS A 561 5.62 16.94 35.32
N VAL A 562 5.88 15.77 35.93
CA VAL A 562 5.65 14.48 35.28
C VAL A 562 4.23 13.98 35.53
N ILE A 563 3.52 13.60 34.46
CA ILE A 563 2.21 12.96 34.48
C ILE A 563 2.37 11.50 34.05
N SER A 564 1.86 10.57 34.85
CA SER A 564 1.74 9.17 34.40
C SER A 564 0.48 8.98 33.58
N LEU A 565 0.61 8.41 32.38
CA LEU A 565 -0.50 8.12 31.49
C LEU A 565 -0.83 6.60 31.55
N PRO A 566 -1.95 6.19 32.16
CA PRO A 566 -2.25 4.78 32.44
C PRO A 566 -2.73 3.94 31.24
#